data_AF-A0A9P8BS17-F1
#
_entry.id   AF-A0A9P8BS17-F1
#
_cell.length_a   1.000
_cell.length_b   1.000
_cell.length_c   1.000
_cell.angle_alpha   90.00
_cell.angle_beta   90.00
_cell.angle_gamma   90.00
#
_symmetry.space_group_name_H-M   'P 1'
#
loop_
_entity.id
_entity.type
_entity.pdbx_description
1 polymer ?
#
loop_
_entity_poly.entity_id
_entity_poly.type
_entity_poly.pdbx_seq_one_letter_code
_entity_poly.pdbx_strand_id
1 'polypeptide(L)'
;MNNDGNKTLSSHALKQQRTLPYARPTNSTNTSNTARQSPLLQRPTGSLNRQPLIPQASKQAETVPVNDLVQLARSAFSQKDFAAALQFLTRALAVVPKDINLLDSRAASYEKLGQLDKALDDAKAMIRIFPQNPKGYLRAGKTLRLQQNIRAATKLYVAGVERCTKGSKDYEVNILTVICGHN
;
A
#
# COMPACT_ATOMS: atom_id res chain seq x y z
N MET A 1 -31.58 -23.10 56.45
CA MET A 1 -30.43 -23.94 56.03
C MET A 1 -29.25 -23.01 55.78
N ASN A 2 -28.03 -23.52 55.97
CA ASN A 2 -26.79 -22.76 55.87
C ASN A 2 -26.24 -22.82 54.43
N ASN A 3 -25.47 -21.82 54.00
CA ASN A 3 -24.13 -22.07 53.45
C ASN A 3 -23.25 -20.81 53.49
N ASP A 4 -21.94 -21.01 53.59
CA ASP A 4 -20.90 -19.99 53.73
C ASP A 4 -20.40 -19.47 52.37
N GLY A 5 -19.58 -18.40 52.36
CA GLY A 5 -19.13 -17.82 51.08
C GLY A 5 -18.10 -16.68 51.10
N ASN A 6 -17.22 -16.59 52.10
CA ASN A 6 -16.14 -15.60 52.19
C ASN A 6 -15.37 -15.39 50.86
N LYS A 7 -15.22 -14.14 50.41
CA LYS A 7 -14.01 -13.72 49.68
C LYS A 7 -13.66 -12.24 49.86
N THR A 8 -12.95 -11.94 50.93
CA THR A 8 -12.11 -10.74 51.03
C THR A 8 -10.86 -10.87 50.15
N LEU A 9 -10.45 -9.80 49.46
CA LEU A 9 -9.14 -9.12 49.65
C LEU A 9 -8.87 -8.08 48.56
N SER A 10 -8.05 -7.08 48.91
CA SER A 10 -7.59 -6.00 48.02
C SER A 10 -6.19 -6.31 47.46
N SER A 11 -5.87 -5.78 46.28
CA SER A 11 -4.52 -5.84 45.69
C SER A 11 -4.11 -4.52 44.99
N HIS A 12 -4.37 -3.38 45.64
CA HIS A 12 -3.92 -2.07 45.17
C HIS A 12 -2.44 -1.80 45.49
N ALA A 13 -1.50 -2.28 44.65
CA ALA A 13 -0.16 -1.72 44.49
C ALA A 13 0.65 -2.40 43.37
N LEU A 14 1.22 -1.62 42.44
CA LEU A 14 2.68 -1.50 42.31
C LEU A 14 3.07 -0.47 41.22
N LYS A 15 3.82 0.56 41.63
CA LYS A 15 4.57 1.42 40.71
C LYS A 15 5.84 0.68 40.26
N GLN A 16 6.27 0.89 39.02
CA GLN A 16 7.49 1.69 38.78
C GLN A 16 7.75 1.98 37.30
N GLN A 17 8.22 3.20 37.03
CA GLN A 17 8.77 3.60 35.75
C GLN A 17 10.22 3.11 35.66
N ARG A 18 10.68 2.71 34.47
CA ARG A 18 12.10 2.53 34.16
C ARG A 18 12.46 3.25 32.87
N THR A 19 12.73 4.55 33.01
CA THR A 19 13.54 5.30 32.04
C THR A 19 15.02 5.06 32.35
N LEU A 20 15.82 4.81 31.32
CA LEU A 20 17.29 4.86 31.42
C LEU A 20 17.81 5.89 30.41
N PRO A 21 18.79 6.73 30.79
CA PRO A 21 19.11 7.93 30.04
C PRO A 21 20.05 7.70 28.85
N TYR A 22 20.04 8.71 27.98
CA TYR A 22 20.96 8.94 26.87
C TYR A 22 22.43 8.94 27.34
N ALA A 23 23.34 8.39 26.53
CA ALA A 23 24.79 8.56 26.69
C ALA A 23 25.40 9.10 25.38
N ARG A 24 26.33 10.05 25.49
CA ARG A 24 27.09 10.63 24.36
C ARG A 24 28.57 10.85 24.76
N PRO A 25 29.48 11.01 23.78
CA PRO A 25 30.87 10.59 23.94
C PRO A 25 31.80 11.65 24.52
N THR A 26 32.98 11.19 24.95
CA THR A 26 34.18 12.01 25.14
C THR A 26 35.21 11.77 24.02
N ASN A 27 36.09 12.74 23.81
CA ASN A 27 37.07 12.80 22.72
C ASN A 27 38.50 12.88 23.29
N SER A 28 39.48 12.36 22.55
CA SER A 28 40.91 12.41 22.88
C SER A 28 41.70 12.45 21.57
N THR A 29 42.06 13.64 21.07
CA THR A 29 43.42 14.22 21.13
C THR A 29 44.53 13.28 20.63
N ASN A 30 45.14 13.59 19.48
CA ASN A 30 46.45 14.28 19.33
C ASN A 30 47.67 13.49 19.88
N THR A 31 48.86 13.50 19.29
CA THR A 31 49.42 14.34 18.20
C THR A 31 50.05 13.41 17.12
N SER A 32 51.07 13.66 16.26
CA SER A 32 52.18 14.63 16.18
C SER A 32 52.56 14.94 14.71
N ASN A 33 53.41 15.95 14.50
CA ASN A 33 53.98 16.37 13.20
C ASN A 33 55.07 15.43 12.65
N THR A 34 55.41 15.58 11.37
CA THR A 34 56.77 15.97 10.91
C THR A 34 56.68 16.54 9.48
N ALA A 35 57.48 17.56 9.14
CA ALA A 35 57.43 18.26 7.86
C ALA A 35 58.80 18.31 7.15
N ARG A 36 58.79 18.33 5.80
CA ARG A 36 59.87 18.82 4.92
C ARG A 36 59.27 19.52 3.69
N GLN A 37 60.12 20.18 2.89
CA GLN A 37 59.77 21.43 2.20
C GLN A 37 59.56 21.33 0.66
N SER A 38 58.99 22.42 0.13
CA SER A 38 58.80 22.94 -1.24
C SER A 38 59.90 22.62 -2.30
N PRO A 39 59.69 22.82 -3.65
CA PRO A 39 58.76 23.81 -4.24
C PRO A 39 58.02 23.52 -5.58
N LEU A 40 57.00 24.36 -5.82
CA LEU A 40 56.52 24.93 -7.10
C LEU A 40 56.40 24.06 -8.38
N LEU A 41 55.15 23.78 -8.75
CA LEU A 41 54.65 23.99 -10.13
C LEU A 41 53.18 24.47 -10.07
N GLN A 42 52.68 25.22 -11.07
CA GLN A 42 51.33 25.80 -11.06
C GLN A 42 50.38 25.17 -12.09
N ARG A 43 49.08 25.16 -11.73
CA ARG A 43 47.88 25.03 -12.59
C ARG A 43 47.64 23.66 -13.28
N PRO A 44 46.39 23.35 -13.69
CA PRO A 44 45.09 23.78 -13.14
C PRO A 44 44.05 22.63 -12.98
N THR A 45 42.93 22.93 -12.30
CA THR A 45 41.58 22.34 -12.48
C THR A 45 41.45 20.84 -12.80
N GLY A 46 41.11 20.01 -11.80
CA GLY A 46 40.78 18.60 -12.03
C GLY A 46 40.37 17.81 -10.79
N SER A 47 39.29 18.21 -10.10
CA SER A 47 38.79 17.47 -8.93
C SER A 47 38.13 16.15 -9.34
N LEU A 48 38.93 15.09 -9.53
CA LEU A 48 38.48 13.72 -9.74
C LEU A 48 37.82 13.15 -8.47
N ASN A 49 36.56 13.56 -8.24
CA ASN A 49 35.70 12.98 -7.21
C ASN A 49 35.32 11.55 -7.61
N ARG A 50 36.21 10.59 -7.33
CA ARG A 50 35.93 9.15 -7.44
C ARG A 50 34.96 8.73 -6.31
N GLN A 51 33.69 9.06 -6.49
CA GLN A 51 32.63 8.29 -5.88
C GLN A 51 32.79 6.83 -6.33
N PRO A 52 32.68 5.83 -5.43
CA PRO A 52 32.68 4.43 -5.86
C PRO A 52 31.52 4.20 -6.84
N LEU A 53 31.81 3.64 -8.01
CA LEU A 53 30.75 3.11 -8.87
C LEU A 53 30.11 1.92 -8.14
N ILE A 54 28.97 2.17 -7.48
CA ILE A 54 28.00 1.13 -7.23
C ILE A 54 27.55 0.62 -8.61
N PRO A 55 27.76 -0.66 -8.97
CA PRO A 55 27.23 -1.16 -10.24
C PRO A 55 25.70 -1.18 -10.16
N GLN A 56 25.05 -0.17 -10.76
CA GLN A 56 23.61 -0.12 -11.01
C GLN A 56 23.23 -1.13 -12.12
N ALA A 57 23.62 -2.38 -11.92
CA ALA A 57 23.65 -3.45 -12.91
C ALA A 57 22.54 -4.47 -12.67
N SER A 58 21.28 -4.03 -12.78
CA SER A 58 20.14 -4.94 -12.85
C SER A 58 19.02 -4.41 -13.75
N LYS A 59 19.12 -4.76 -15.04
CA LYS A 59 18.04 -4.78 -16.04
C LYS A 59 17.37 -3.42 -16.34
N GLN A 60 18.01 -2.68 -17.24
CA GLN A 60 17.28 -2.03 -18.33
C GLN A 60 16.66 -3.12 -19.24
N ALA A 61 15.65 -3.83 -18.74
CA ALA A 61 14.74 -4.57 -19.61
C ALA A 61 13.78 -3.55 -20.23
N GLU A 62 13.52 -3.63 -21.53
CA GLU A 62 12.72 -2.65 -22.27
C GLU A 62 11.38 -2.38 -21.57
N THR A 63 11.27 -1.21 -20.95
CA THR A 63 10.11 -0.84 -20.14
C THR A 63 8.98 -0.39 -21.06
N VAL A 64 8.27 -1.38 -21.63
CA VAL A 64 6.98 -1.17 -22.31
C VAL A 64 6.15 -0.20 -21.45
N PRO A 65 5.79 0.98 -21.98
CA PRO A 65 5.25 2.04 -21.14
C PRO A 65 3.90 1.62 -20.56
N VAL A 66 3.59 2.13 -19.36
CA VAL A 66 2.43 1.67 -18.57
C VAL A 66 1.12 1.84 -19.34
N ASN A 67 1.00 2.89 -20.16
CA ASN A 67 -0.12 3.09 -21.07
C ASN A 67 -0.35 1.88 -21.98
N ASP A 68 0.69 1.36 -22.62
CA ASP A 68 0.58 0.31 -23.63
C ASP A 68 0.27 -1.03 -22.98
N LEU A 69 0.85 -1.30 -21.80
CA LEU A 69 0.42 -2.43 -20.95
C LEU A 69 -1.07 -2.34 -20.60
N VAL A 70 -1.60 -1.13 -20.36
CA VAL A 70 -3.03 -0.92 -20.09
C VAL A 70 -3.90 -1.08 -21.33
N GLN A 71 -3.44 -0.67 -22.52
CA GLN A 71 -4.19 -0.92 -23.76
C GLN A 71 -4.18 -2.42 -24.14
N LEU A 72 -3.07 -3.11 -23.95
CA LEU A 72 -2.97 -4.57 -24.10
C LEU A 72 -3.91 -5.29 -23.11
N ALA A 73 -3.93 -4.86 -21.84
CA ALA A 73 -4.87 -5.38 -20.84
C ALA A 73 -6.34 -5.17 -21.23
N ARG A 74 -6.70 -3.98 -21.75
CA ARG A 74 -8.06 -3.67 -22.23
C ARG A 74 -8.43 -4.51 -23.44
N SER A 75 -7.52 -4.68 -24.40
CA SER A 75 -7.74 -5.51 -25.58
C SER A 75 -7.98 -6.98 -25.20
N ALA A 76 -7.14 -7.54 -24.34
CA ALA A 76 -7.30 -8.90 -23.81
C ALA A 76 -8.63 -9.06 -23.03
N PHE A 77 -8.99 -8.08 -22.19
CA PHE A 77 -10.27 -8.10 -21.45
C PHE A 77 -11.48 -8.08 -22.39
N SER A 78 -11.46 -7.26 -23.45
CA SER A 78 -12.52 -7.24 -24.48
C SER A 78 -12.61 -8.53 -25.28
N GLN A 79 -11.47 -9.20 -25.52
CA GLN A 79 -11.40 -10.54 -26.12
C GLN A 79 -11.82 -11.67 -25.16
N LYS A 80 -12.17 -11.34 -23.90
CA LYS A 80 -12.45 -12.28 -22.79
C LYS A 80 -11.24 -13.10 -22.33
N ASP A 81 -10.02 -12.79 -22.80
CA ASP A 81 -8.79 -13.32 -22.22
C ASP A 81 -8.43 -12.54 -20.95
N PHE A 82 -9.13 -12.88 -19.88
CA PHE A 82 -8.87 -12.35 -18.55
C PHE A 82 -7.51 -12.79 -17.99
N ALA A 83 -6.91 -13.88 -18.50
CA ALA A 83 -5.63 -14.39 -18.04
C ALA A 83 -4.46 -13.55 -18.58
N ALA A 84 -4.43 -13.24 -19.87
CA ALA A 84 -3.49 -12.29 -20.44
C ALA A 84 -3.70 -10.88 -19.86
N ALA A 85 -4.96 -10.44 -19.68
CA ALA A 85 -5.27 -9.18 -19.02
C ALA A 85 -4.66 -9.08 -17.61
N LEU A 86 -4.72 -10.15 -16.80
CA LEU A 86 -4.06 -10.20 -15.49
C LEU A 86 -2.53 -10.07 -15.57
N GLN A 87 -1.87 -10.65 -16.58
CA GLN A 87 -0.42 -10.51 -16.76
C GLN A 87 -0.03 -9.07 -17.09
N PHE A 88 -0.70 -8.44 -18.05
CA PHE A 88 -0.45 -7.05 -18.42
C PHE A 88 -0.74 -6.08 -17.27
N LEU A 89 -1.84 -6.26 -16.54
CA LEU A 89 -2.18 -5.45 -15.36
C LEU A 89 -1.18 -5.65 -14.21
N THR A 90 -0.66 -6.86 -14.02
CA THR A 90 0.36 -7.13 -12.99
C THR A 90 1.71 -6.50 -13.35
N ARG A 91 2.08 -6.48 -14.64
CA ARG A 91 3.25 -5.71 -15.13
C ARG A 91 3.04 -4.21 -14.95
N ALA A 92 1.85 -3.68 -15.25
CA ALA A 92 1.51 -2.26 -15.05
C ALA A 92 1.57 -1.86 -13.57
N LEU A 93 1.02 -2.69 -12.67
CA LEU A 93 1.08 -2.50 -11.21
C LEU A 93 2.48 -2.65 -10.63
N ALA A 94 3.39 -3.39 -11.28
CA ALA A 94 4.79 -3.43 -10.85
C ALA A 94 5.51 -2.07 -11.06
N VAL A 95 5.03 -1.24 -11.99
CA VAL A 95 5.53 0.13 -12.22
C VAL A 95 4.71 1.15 -11.41
N VAL A 96 3.39 1.02 -11.34
CA VAL A 96 2.48 1.95 -10.64
C VAL A 96 1.62 1.21 -9.60
N PRO A 97 2.19 0.78 -8.46
CA PRO A 97 1.52 -0.13 -7.50
C PRO A 97 0.35 0.49 -6.70
N LYS A 98 0.02 1.76 -6.93
CA LYS A 98 -1.02 2.50 -6.20
C LYS A 98 -2.16 3.04 -7.07
N ASP A 99 -2.19 2.73 -8.38
CA ASP A 99 -3.30 3.18 -9.24
C ASP A 99 -4.57 2.36 -8.98
N ILE A 100 -5.61 3.06 -8.51
CA ILE A 100 -6.95 2.54 -8.25
C ILE A 100 -7.53 1.85 -9.50
N ASN A 101 -7.27 2.38 -10.70
CA ASN A 101 -7.85 1.88 -11.94
C ASN A 101 -7.19 0.60 -12.43
N LEU A 102 -5.89 0.42 -12.17
CA LEU A 102 -5.20 -0.84 -12.44
C LEU A 102 -5.66 -1.94 -11.48
N LEU A 103 -5.77 -1.62 -10.17
CA LEU A 103 -6.31 -2.54 -9.16
C LEU A 103 -7.77 -2.91 -9.45
N ASP A 104 -8.61 -1.94 -9.83
CA ASP A 104 -10.01 -2.17 -10.20
C ASP A 104 -10.16 -3.05 -11.45
N SER A 105 -9.31 -2.82 -12.45
CA SER A 105 -9.28 -3.62 -13.67
C SER A 105 -8.79 -5.04 -13.37
N ARG A 106 -7.80 -5.20 -12.46
CA ARG A 106 -7.28 -6.51 -12.06
C ARG A 106 -8.30 -7.29 -11.23
N ALA A 107 -8.99 -6.61 -10.31
CA ALA A 107 -10.14 -7.15 -9.58
C ALA A 107 -11.27 -7.59 -10.53
N ALA A 108 -11.55 -6.82 -11.60
CA ALA A 108 -12.52 -7.21 -12.62
C ALA A 108 -12.10 -8.47 -13.40
N SER A 109 -10.82 -8.63 -13.75
CA SER A 109 -10.33 -9.86 -14.40
C SER A 109 -10.38 -11.07 -13.45
N TYR A 110 -10.02 -10.89 -12.18
CA TYR A 110 -10.17 -11.95 -11.16
C TYR A 110 -11.65 -12.32 -10.94
N GLU A 111 -12.56 -11.35 -10.91
CA GLU A 111 -14.01 -11.55 -10.84
C GLU A 111 -14.51 -12.43 -12.00
N LYS A 112 -14.07 -12.16 -13.23
CA LYS A 112 -14.45 -12.93 -14.43
C LYS A 112 -13.83 -14.33 -14.49
N LEU A 113 -12.73 -14.57 -13.76
CA LEU A 113 -12.11 -15.88 -13.59
C LEU A 113 -12.59 -16.63 -12.33
N GLY A 114 -13.60 -16.12 -11.62
CA GLY A 114 -14.11 -16.72 -10.38
C GLY A 114 -13.14 -16.66 -9.19
N GLN A 115 -12.00 -15.97 -9.32
CA GLN A 115 -10.97 -15.84 -8.29
C GLN A 115 -11.32 -14.70 -7.30
N LEU A 116 -12.50 -14.82 -6.69
CA LEU A 116 -13.15 -13.74 -5.93
C LEU A 116 -12.29 -13.25 -4.74
N ASP A 117 -11.54 -14.11 -4.06
CA ASP A 117 -10.67 -13.68 -2.95
C ASP A 117 -9.57 -12.71 -3.39
N LYS A 118 -8.96 -12.94 -4.57
CA LYS A 118 -7.96 -12.03 -5.15
C LYS A 118 -8.59 -10.71 -5.60
N ALA A 119 -9.80 -10.76 -6.17
CA ALA A 119 -10.57 -9.56 -6.49
C ALA A 119 -10.93 -8.75 -5.24
N LEU A 120 -11.22 -9.43 -4.12
CA LEU A 120 -11.51 -8.80 -2.84
C LEU A 120 -10.24 -8.18 -2.21
N ASP A 121 -9.08 -8.80 -2.35
CA ASP A 121 -7.81 -8.27 -1.84
C ASP A 121 -7.31 -7.04 -2.62
N ASP A 122 -7.50 -7.01 -3.94
CA ASP A 122 -7.31 -5.80 -4.75
C ASP A 122 -8.30 -4.69 -4.34
N ALA A 123 -9.57 -5.02 -4.08
CA ALA A 123 -10.54 -4.04 -3.59
C ALA A 123 -10.21 -3.52 -2.17
N LYS A 124 -9.72 -4.38 -1.26
CA LYS A 124 -9.15 -3.97 0.04
C LYS A 124 -7.90 -3.11 -0.13
N ALA A 125 -7.09 -3.31 -1.19
CA ALA A 125 -5.98 -2.42 -1.51
C ALA A 125 -6.48 -1.03 -1.93
N MET A 126 -7.47 -0.95 -2.84
CA MET A 126 -8.10 0.32 -3.25
C MET A 126 -8.63 1.12 -2.05
N ILE A 127 -9.35 0.47 -1.13
CA ILE A 127 -9.87 1.09 0.11
C ILE A 127 -8.75 1.59 1.03
N ARG A 128 -7.60 0.88 1.10
CA ARG A 128 -6.45 1.30 1.92
C ARG A 128 -5.70 2.49 1.33
N ILE A 129 -5.60 2.58 0.00
CA ILE A 129 -4.88 3.68 -0.68
C ILE A 129 -5.73 4.96 -0.71
N PHE A 130 -7.04 4.83 -1.00
CA PHE A 130 -7.97 5.97 -1.04
C PHE A 130 -9.26 5.69 -0.25
N PRO A 131 -9.26 5.84 1.09
CA PRO A 131 -10.40 5.52 1.96
C PRO A 131 -11.66 6.38 1.77
N GLN A 132 -11.59 7.45 0.98
CA GLN A 132 -12.73 8.32 0.64
C GLN A 132 -13.32 8.03 -0.75
N ASN A 133 -12.72 7.13 -1.53
CA ASN A 133 -13.16 6.84 -2.89
C ASN A 133 -14.20 5.68 -2.87
N PRO A 134 -15.43 5.88 -3.40
CA PRO A 134 -16.48 4.85 -3.36
C PRO A 134 -16.12 3.59 -4.14
N LYS A 135 -15.25 3.70 -5.16
CA LYS A 135 -14.93 2.62 -6.11
C LYS A 135 -14.33 1.39 -5.43
N GLY A 136 -13.53 1.59 -4.37
CA GLY A 136 -12.99 0.48 -3.56
C GLY A 136 -14.08 -0.26 -2.79
N TYR A 137 -14.98 0.47 -2.13
CA TYR A 137 -16.11 -0.10 -1.39
C TYR A 137 -17.11 -0.80 -2.30
N LEU A 138 -17.42 -0.19 -3.46
CA LEU A 138 -18.28 -0.76 -4.48
C LEU A 138 -17.71 -2.08 -5.02
N ARG A 139 -16.42 -2.12 -5.39
CA ARG A 139 -15.77 -3.35 -5.85
C ARG A 139 -15.75 -4.43 -4.75
N ALA A 140 -15.37 -4.08 -3.53
CA ALA A 140 -15.31 -5.03 -2.41
C ALA A 140 -16.69 -5.60 -2.04
N GLY A 141 -17.70 -4.74 -1.94
CA GLY A 141 -19.08 -5.15 -1.66
C GLY A 141 -19.68 -5.99 -2.78
N LYS A 142 -19.36 -5.69 -4.05
CA LYS A 142 -19.78 -6.51 -5.20
C LYS A 142 -19.15 -7.91 -5.13
N THR A 143 -17.84 -7.99 -4.90
CA THR A 143 -17.14 -9.27 -4.77
C THR A 143 -17.70 -10.10 -3.61
N LEU A 144 -17.99 -9.48 -2.47
CA LEU A 144 -18.62 -10.17 -1.33
C LEU A 144 -20.06 -10.63 -1.62
N ARG A 145 -20.84 -9.89 -2.43
CA ARG A 145 -22.15 -10.38 -2.93
C ARG A 145 -21.98 -11.62 -3.81
N LEU A 146 -20.97 -11.66 -4.68
CA LEU A 146 -20.66 -12.83 -5.51
C LEU A 146 -20.18 -14.04 -4.67
N GLN A 147 -19.49 -13.80 -3.56
CA GLN A 147 -19.14 -14.81 -2.55
C GLN A 147 -20.32 -15.19 -1.61
N GLN A 148 -21.55 -14.77 -1.91
CA GLN A 148 -22.76 -14.94 -1.08
C GLN A 148 -22.65 -14.36 0.35
N ASN A 149 -21.60 -13.61 0.67
CA ASN A 149 -21.39 -13.00 1.98
C ASN A 149 -22.08 -11.62 2.05
N ILE A 150 -23.40 -11.63 1.90
CA ILE A 150 -24.25 -10.44 1.87
C ILE A 150 -24.05 -9.59 3.15
N ARG A 151 -23.92 -10.25 4.31
CA ARG A 151 -23.71 -9.57 5.60
C ARG A 151 -22.41 -8.76 5.66
N ALA A 152 -21.33 -9.25 5.05
CA ALA A 152 -20.08 -8.49 4.95
C ALA A 152 -20.18 -7.39 3.86
N ALA A 153 -20.84 -7.66 2.74
CA ALA A 153 -21.07 -6.68 1.68
C ALA A 153 -21.84 -5.45 2.20
N THR A 154 -22.97 -5.63 2.88
CA THR A 154 -23.77 -4.53 3.45
C THR A 154 -22.96 -3.68 4.42
N LYS A 155 -22.17 -4.30 5.31
CA LYS A 155 -21.27 -3.57 6.22
C LYS A 155 -20.25 -2.72 5.47
N LEU A 156 -19.69 -3.24 4.38
CA LEU A 156 -18.72 -2.50 3.56
C LEU A 156 -19.36 -1.37 2.76
N TYR A 157 -20.59 -1.52 2.26
CA TYR A 157 -21.30 -0.43 1.61
C TYR A 157 -21.66 0.69 2.59
N VAL A 158 -22.17 0.37 3.78
CA VAL A 158 -22.47 1.38 4.83
C VAL A 158 -21.21 2.13 5.25
N ALA A 159 -20.12 1.42 5.55
CA ALA A 159 -18.82 2.05 5.83
C ALA A 159 -18.27 2.85 4.64
N GLY A 160 -18.64 2.49 3.40
CA GLY A 160 -18.36 3.27 2.20
C GLY A 160 -19.08 4.61 2.21
N VAL A 161 -20.41 4.63 2.43
CA VAL A 161 -21.19 5.87 2.55
C VAL A 161 -20.62 6.75 3.66
N GLU A 162 -20.40 6.22 4.87
CA GLU A 162 -19.86 6.96 6.02
C GLU A 162 -18.46 7.59 5.80
N ARG A 163 -17.65 7.05 4.89
CA ARG A 163 -16.31 7.59 4.57
C ARG A 163 -16.29 8.48 3.32
N CYS A 164 -17.15 8.22 2.33
CA CYS A 164 -17.20 9.01 1.10
C CYS A 164 -17.95 10.34 1.30
N THR A 165 -19.06 10.34 2.05
CA THR A 165 -19.86 11.55 2.38
C THR A 165 -19.05 12.63 3.11
N LYS A 166 -18.01 12.24 3.85
CA LYS A 166 -17.08 13.16 4.54
C LYS A 166 -16.05 13.82 3.59
N GLY A 167 -15.99 13.40 2.33
CA GLY A 167 -15.04 13.91 1.33
C GLY A 167 -15.71 14.53 0.09
N SER A 168 -16.80 13.96 -0.43
CA SER A 168 -17.52 14.49 -1.61
C SER A 168 -18.96 13.99 -1.67
N LYS A 169 -19.91 14.86 -2.06
CA LYS A 169 -21.35 14.54 -2.11
C LYS A 169 -21.75 13.64 -3.29
N ASP A 170 -21.08 13.77 -4.43
CA ASP A 170 -21.45 13.11 -5.70
C ASP A 170 -21.36 11.57 -5.66
N TYR A 171 -20.68 11.03 -4.64
CA TYR A 171 -20.43 9.59 -4.47
C TYR A 171 -21.47 8.86 -3.62
N GLU A 172 -22.32 9.59 -2.90
CA GLU A 172 -23.35 9.00 -2.02
C GLU A 172 -24.41 8.25 -2.84
N VAL A 173 -24.92 8.87 -3.89
CA VAL A 173 -25.94 8.32 -4.81
C VAL A 173 -25.49 6.98 -5.41
N ASN A 174 -24.22 6.88 -5.81
CA ASN A 174 -23.65 5.69 -6.44
C ASN A 174 -23.61 4.47 -5.50
N ILE A 175 -23.33 4.65 -4.20
CA ILE A 175 -23.34 3.52 -3.25
C ILE A 175 -24.79 3.17 -2.87
N LEU A 176 -25.63 4.16 -2.56
CA LEU A 176 -27.03 3.92 -2.18
C LEU A 176 -27.80 3.18 -3.29
N THR A 177 -27.58 3.51 -4.56
CA THR A 177 -28.21 2.84 -5.71
C THR A 177 -27.88 1.33 -5.75
N VAL A 178 -26.64 0.96 -5.39
CA VAL A 178 -26.16 -0.44 -5.37
C VAL A 178 -26.62 -1.21 -4.13
N ILE A 179 -26.90 -0.53 -3.02
CA ILE A 179 -27.53 -1.11 -1.83
C ILE A 179 -29.03 -1.35 -2.09
N CYS A 180 -29.76 -0.31 -2.51
CA CYS A 180 -31.22 -0.30 -2.62
C CYS A 180 -31.75 -1.14 -3.78
N GLY A 181 -30.89 -1.53 -4.74
CA GLY A 181 -31.24 -2.52 -5.76
C GLY A 181 -32.23 -2.01 -6.79
N HIS A 182 -31.87 -0.95 -7.52
CA HIS A 182 -32.53 -0.68 -8.80
C HIS A 182 -32.34 -1.88 -9.75
N ASN A 183 -33.44 -2.27 -10.38
CA ASN A 183 -33.66 -3.51 -11.14
C ASN A 183 -34.08 -3.15 -12.56
#